data_AF-A0A2N2LQQ2-F1
#
_entry.id   AF-A0A2N2LQQ2-F1
#
_cell.length_a   1.000
_cell.length_b   1.000
_cell.length_c   1.000
_cell.angle_alpha   90.00
_cell.angle_beta   90.00
_cell.angle_gamma   90.00
#
_symmetry.space_group_name_H-M   'P 1'
#
loop_
_entity.id
_entity.type
_entity.pdbx_description
1 polymer ?
#
loop_
_entity_poly.entity_id
_entity_poly.type
_entity_poly.pdbx_seq_one_letter_code
_entity_poly.pdbx_strand_id
1 'polypeptide(L)'
;MTLSISGDQFILEGKPFRILSGAMHYFRVPREYWHDRLGKMRLMGLNTIETYVAWNLHEPKPGEFHFEGNLDVEAFIQAAAQHGLKVIVRPGPYICSEWDFGGLPAWLLKDPQMQVRCSYPPFIAAMDRFFDVLLKPLLSLQFSQGGPIIMVQVENEYGSYGDDKAYLAHIRDTLRRIGVVEFLFTSDGEQGRNLNAGMLDGTFATVNFDHAPEHAFKLL
;
A
#
# COMPACT_ATOMS: atom_id res chain seq x y z
N MET A 1 -12.37 15.69 -3.31
CA MET A 1 -11.96 15.90 -1.89
C MET A 1 -11.22 14.65 -1.44
N THR A 2 -10.13 14.78 -0.67
CA THR A 2 -9.34 13.64 -0.17
C THR A 2 -9.52 13.51 1.35
N LEU A 3 -9.03 12.42 1.94
CA LEU A 3 -8.84 12.33 3.39
C LEU A 3 -7.90 13.47 3.85
N SER A 4 -8.20 14.07 5.00
CA SER A 4 -7.34 15.08 5.61
C SER A 4 -7.26 14.89 7.13
N ILE A 5 -6.42 15.68 7.79
CA ILE A 5 -6.29 15.68 9.25
C ILE A 5 -6.73 17.05 9.80
N SER A 6 -7.51 17.05 10.87
CA SER A 6 -7.81 18.23 11.66
C SER A 6 -7.63 17.89 13.14
N GLY A 7 -6.66 18.54 13.79
CA GLY A 7 -6.25 18.18 15.15
C GLY A 7 -5.73 16.75 15.20
N ASP A 8 -6.34 15.92 16.03
CA ASP A 8 -6.04 14.50 16.25
C ASP A 8 -6.96 13.55 15.46
N GLN A 9 -7.75 14.07 14.52
CA GLN A 9 -8.76 13.30 13.80
C GLN A 9 -8.51 13.30 12.29
N PHE A 10 -8.71 12.13 11.69
CA PHE A 10 -8.96 12.04 10.25
C PHE A 10 -10.32 12.62 9.92
N ILE A 11 -10.39 13.36 8.83
CA ILE A 11 -11.59 13.97 8.29
C ILE A 11 -11.84 13.41 6.89
N LEU A 12 -13.03 12.85 6.68
CA LEU A 12 -13.49 12.36 5.39
C LEU A 12 -14.83 13.04 5.06
N GLU A 13 -14.94 13.65 3.89
CA GLU A 13 -16.13 14.42 3.47
C GLU A 13 -16.58 15.48 4.50
N GLY A 14 -15.60 16.15 5.13
CA GLY A 14 -15.86 17.20 6.13
C GLY A 14 -16.34 16.68 7.49
N LYS A 15 -16.32 15.37 7.73
CA LYS A 15 -16.74 14.77 9.01
C LYS A 15 -15.58 13.98 9.65
N PRO A 16 -15.49 13.95 10.99
CA PRO A 16 -14.60 13.03 11.69
C PRO A 16 -14.80 11.59 11.23
N PHE A 17 -13.71 10.91 10.90
CA PHE A 17 -13.72 9.56 10.35
C PHE A 17 -12.65 8.71 11.03
N ARG A 18 -13.07 7.80 11.91
CA ARG A 18 -12.16 6.81 12.51
C ARG A 18 -12.01 5.63 11.56
N ILE A 19 -10.79 5.34 11.12
CA ILE A 19 -10.50 4.18 10.27
C ILE A 19 -10.53 2.92 11.15
N LEU A 20 -11.42 1.99 10.82
CA LEU A 20 -11.46 0.64 11.36
C LEU A 20 -11.25 -0.31 10.18
N SER A 21 -9.97 -0.64 9.94
CA SER A 21 -9.51 -1.43 8.81
C SER A 21 -9.29 -2.90 9.19
N GLY A 22 -9.42 -3.78 8.20
CA GLY A 22 -8.94 -5.16 8.26
C GLY A 22 -8.20 -5.52 6.98
N ALA A 23 -7.10 -6.27 7.10
CA ALA A 23 -6.31 -6.69 5.95
C ALA A 23 -6.97 -7.88 5.24
N MET A 24 -7.13 -7.76 3.91
CA MET A 24 -7.56 -8.86 3.05
C MET A 24 -6.83 -8.76 1.71
N HIS A 25 -6.05 -9.78 1.37
CA HIS A 25 -5.27 -9.80 0.13
C HIS A 25 -6.02 -10.54 -0.96
N TYR A 26 -6.38 -9.85 -2.03
CA TYR A 26 -7.14 -10.41 -3.16
C TYR A 26 -6.44 -11.62 -3.80
N PHE A 27 -5.10 -11.59 -3.87
CA PHE A 27 -4.29 -12.68 -4.40
C PHE A 27 -4.23 -13.94 -3.50
N ARG A 28 -4.81 -13.90 -2.29
CA ARG A 28 -4.90 -15.05 -1.36
C ARG A 28 -6.29 -15.69 -1.29
N VAL A 29 -7.28 -15.09 -1.94
CA VAL A 29 -8.67 -15.55 -1.90
C VAL A 29 -9.17 -15.68 -3.33
N PRO A 30 -9.73 -16.83 -3.74
CA PRO A 30 -10.36 -16.95 -5.06
C PRO A 30 -11.41 -15.86 -5.29
N ARG A 31 -11.43 -15.29 -6.50
CA ARG A 31 -12.27 -14.16 -6.89
C ARG A 31 -13.75 -14.37 -6.60
N GLU A 32 -14.23 -15.59 -6.79
CA GLU A 32 -15.61 -16.01 -6.55
C GLU A 32 -16.03 -15.79 -5.08
N TYR A 33 -15.06 -15.74 -4.16
CA TYR A 33 -15.30 -15.54 -2.74
C TYR A 33 -15.03 -14.13 -2.25
N TRP A 34 -14.55 -13.19 -3.07
CA TRP A 34 -14.24 -11.83 -2.61
C TRP A 34 -15.45 -11.17 -1.96
N HIS A 35 -16.62 -11.21 -2.61
CA HIS A 35 -17.83 -10.62 -2.04
C HIS A 35 -18.26 -11.26 -0.72
N ASP A 36 -18.11 -12.58 -0.57
CA ASP A 36 -18.43 -13.27 0.69
C ASP A 36 -17.51 -12.80 1.82
N ARG A 37 -16.20 -12.68 1.58
CA ARG A 37 -15.25 -12.24 2.61
C ARG A 37 -15.45 -10.76 2.95
N LEU A 38 -15.60 -9.90 1.94
CA LEU A 38 -15.83 -8.46 2.11
C LEU A 38 -17.15 -8.18 2.85
N GLY A 39 -18.21 -8.92 2.53
CA GLY A 39 -19.48 -8.82 3.25
C GLY A 39 -19.35 -9.17 4.73
N LYS A 40 -18.59 -10.23 5.06
CA LYS A 40 -18.29 -10.60 6.46
C LYS A 40 -17.46 -9.53 7.18
N MET A 41 -16.45 -8.97 6.52
CA MET A 41 -15.65 -7.85 7.08
C MET A 41 -16.53 -6.64 7.39
N ARG A 42 -17.45 -6.29 6.48
CA ARG A 42 -18.42 -5.22 6.70
C ARG A 42 -19.35 -5.50 7.88
N LEU A 43 -19.89 -6.72 7.97
CA LEU A 43 -20.78 -7.15 9.07
C LEU A 43 -20.07 -7.19 10.43
N MET A 44 -18.76 -7.44 10.46
CA MET A 44 -17.93 -7.33 11.67
C MET A 44 -17.80 -5.89 12.19
N GLY A 45 -18.20 -4.89 11.40
CA GLY A 45 -18.16 -3.48 11.76
C GLY A 45 -17.01 -2.70 11.14
N LEU A 46 -16.19 -3.33 10.29
CA LEU A 46 -15.16 -2.60 9.54
C LEU A 46 -15.81 -1.59 8.59
N ASN A 47 -15.16 -0.45 8.45
CA ASN A 47 -15.53 0.59 7.48
C ASN A 47 -14.50 0.71 6.34
N THR A 48 -13.36 0.06 6.50
CA THR A 48 -12.23 0.11 5.60
C THR A 48 -11.65 -1.30 5.47
N ILE A 49 -11.08 -1.62 4.31
CA ILE A 49 -10.18 -2.75 4.14
C ILE A 49 -8.82 -2.25 3.69
N GLU A 50 -7.79 -3.05 3.92
CA GLU A 50 -6.48 -2.82 3.33
C GLU A 50 -6.00 -4.04 2.56
N THR A 51 -5.26 -3.79 1.48
CA THR A 51 -4.62 -4.85 0.70
C THR A 51 -3.25 -4.41 0.22
N TYR A 52 -2.31 -5.35 0.24
CA TYR A 52 -1.09 -5.24 -0.54
C TYR A 52 -1.35 -5.47 -2.03
N VAL A 53 -0.37 -5.10 -2.86
CA VAL A 53 -0.27 -5.52 -4.26
C VAL A 53 1.02 -6.32 -4.45
N ALA A 54 0.90 -7.55 -4.95
CA ALA A 54 2.04 -8.45 -5.12
C ALA A 54 2.69 -8.27 -6.51
N TRP A 55 3.76 -7.48 -6.60
CA TRP A 55 4.45 -7.18 -7.88
C TRP A 55 4.81 -8.45 -8.66
N ASN A 56 5.38 -9.46 -8.00
CA ASN A 56 5.76 -10.72 -8.63
C ASN A 56 4.62 -11.47 -9.34
N LEU A 57 3.38 -11.33 -8.86
CA LEU A 57 2.20 -11.90 -9.52
C LEU A 57 1.76 -11.06 -10.72
N HIS A 58 1.85 -9.73 -10.59
CA HIS A 58 1.46 -8.82 -11.65
C HIS A 58 2.49 -8.73 -12.78
N GLU A 59 3.77 -8.96 -12.52
CA GLU A 59 4.84 -8.96 -13.51
C GLU A 59 5.74 -10.20 -13.36
N PRO A 60 5.23 -11.41 -13.67
CA PRO A 60 5.99 -12.65 -13.49
C PRO A 60 7.23 -12.73 -14.40
N LYS A 61 7.23 -11.99 -15.51
CA LYS A 61 8.39 -11.74 -16.37
C LYS A 61 8.50 -10.26 -16.69
N PRO A 62 9.70 -9.72 -16.94
CA PRO A 62 9.87 -8.31 -17.26
C PRO A 62 8.98 -7.88 -18.44
N GLY A 63 8.11 -6.90 -18.21
CA GLY A 63 7.19 -6.34 -19.19
C GLY A 63 5.92 -7.17 -19.47
N GLU A 64 5.76 -8.34 -18.85
CA GLU A 64 4.56 -9.17 -18.99
C GLU A 64 3.62 -8.91 -17.80
N PHE A 65 2.52 -8.19 -18.02
CA PHE A 65 1.63 -7.78 -16.93
C PHE A 65 0.30 -8.53 -16.90
N HIS A 66 -0.12 -8.98 -15.72
CA HIS A 66 -1.37 -9.72 -15.51
C HIS A 66 -2.33 -8.95 -14.57
N PHE A 67 -3.57 -8.74 -15.02
CA PHE A 67 -4.64 -8.06 -14.27
C PHE A 67 -5.99 -8.77 -14.38
N GLU A 68 -5.98 -10.08 -14.65
CA GLU A 68 -7.18 -10.88 -14.87
C GLU A 68 -7.41 -11.88 -13.74
N GLY A 69 -8.63 -12.40 -13.65
CA GLY A 69 -8.99 -13.42 -12.65
C GLY A 69 -8.72 -12.93 -11.23
N ASN A 70 -7.94 -13.71 -10.47
CA ASN A 70 -7.52 -13.35 -9.11
C ASN A 70 -6.55 -12.15 -9.04
N LEU A 71 -6.01 -11.67 -10.16
CA LEU A 71 -5.11 -10.52 -10.20
C LEU A 71 -5.79 -9.24 -10.67
N ASP A 72 -7.11 -9.27 -10.84
CA ASP A 72 -7.91 -8.09 -11.13
C ASP A 72 -8.12 -7.25 -9.86
N VAL A 73 -7.08 -6.49 -9.51
CA VAL A 73 -7.07 -5.61 -8.34
C VAL A 73 -8.11 -4.50 -8.44
N GLU A 74 -8.41 -4.02 -9.65
CA GLU A 74 -9.45 -3.02 -9.89
C GLU A 74 -10.81 -3.57 -9.48
N ALA A 75 -11.18 -4.75 -9.96
CA ALA A 75 -12.44 -5.39 -9.61
C ALA A 75 -12.53 -5.75 -8.13
N PHE A 76 -11.43 -6.14 -7.48
CA PHE A 76 -11.42 -6.37 -6.03
C PHE A 76 -11.75 -5.10 -5.24
N ILE A 77 -11.12 -3.98 -5.60
CA ILE A 77 -11.35 -2.69 -4.95
C ILE A 77 -12.78 -2.19 -5.22
N GLN A 78 -13.30 -2.36 -6.43
CA GLN A 78 -14.70 -2.08 -6.76
C GLN A 78 -15.66 -2.97 -5.95
N ALA A 79 -15.34 -4.26 -5.74
CA ALA A 79 -16.14 -5.15 -4.90
C ALA A 79 -16.18 -4.66 -3.44
N ALA A 80 -15.05 -4.15 -2.91
CA ALA A 80 -15.02 -3.55 -1.57
C ALA A 80 -15.95 -2.31 -1.51
N ALA A 81 -15.91 -1.45 -2.54
CA ALA A 81 -16.80 -0.30 -2.63
C ALA A 81 -18.29 -0.69 -2.64
N GLN A 82 -18.67 -1.77 -3.33
CA GLN A 82 -20.05 -2.27 -3.35
C GLN A 82 -20.56 -2.71 -1.97
N HIS A 83 -19.66 -3.12 -1.07
CA HIS A 83 -19.96 -3.41 0.33
C HIS A 83 -19.90 -2.17 1.24
N GLY A 84 -19.70 -0.98 0.67
CA GLY A 84 -19.60 0.28 1.40
C GLY A 84 -18.29 0.44 2.18
N LEU A 85 -17.25 -0.31 1.82
CA LEU A 85 -15.94 -0.24 2.45
C LEU A 85 -15.05 0.78 1.73
N LYS A 86 -14.33 1.59 2.49
CA LYS A 86 -13.18 2.35 1.97
C LYS A 86 -11.99 1.41 1.80
N VAL A 87 -10.98 1.85 1.04
CA VAL A 87 -9.80 1.03 0.74
C VAL A 87 -8.53 1.79 1.04
N ILE A 88 -7.60 1.10 1.69
CA ILE A 88 -6.19 1.47 1.80
C ILE A 88 -5.39 0.53 0.89
N VAL A 89 -4.63 1.09 -0.04
CA VAL A 89 -3.76 0.31 -0.93
C VAL A 89 -2.33 0.40 -0.45
N ARG A 90 -1.66 -0.75 -0.34
CA ARG A 90 -0.25 -0.87 0.04
C ARG A 90 0.53 -1.43 -1.17
N PRO A 91 0.86 -0.59 -2.16
CA PRO A 91 1.32 -1.05 -3.48
C PRO A 91 2.76 -1.58 -3.52
N GLY A 92 3.53 -1.45 -2.43
CA GLY A 92 4.91 -1.90 -2.36
C GLY A 92 5.93 -0.81 -2.75
N PRO A 93 7.01 -1.15 -3.49
CA PRO A 93 7.15 -2.35 -4.35
C PRO A 93 7.45 -3.64 -3.58
N TYR A 94 8.02 -3.52 -2.38
CA TYR A 94 8.15 -4.61 -1.42
C TYR A 94 7.02 -4.56 -0.41
N ILE A 95 6.40 -5.72 -0.13
CA ILE A 95 5.22 -5.81 0.74
C ILE A 95 5.42 -6.72 1.96
N CYS A 96 6.57 -7.40 2.07
CA CYS A 96 6.77 -8.48 3.04
C CYS A 96 5.64 -9.53 2.96
N SER A 97 4.67 -9.42 3.86
CA SER A 97 3.40 -10.13 3.86
C SER A 97 3.52 -11.66 3.97
N GLU A 98 4.67 -12.22 4.39
CA GLU A 98 4.93 -13.67 4.31
C GLU A 98 4.61 -14.20 2.89
N TRP A 99 5.01 -13.43 1.89
CA TRP A 99 4.82 -13.75 0.48
C TRP A 99 6.16 -13.99 -0.20
N ASP A 100 6.14 -14.78 -1.28
CA ASP A 100 7.35 -15.14 -2.01
C ASP A 100 8.15 -13.89 -2.40
N PHE A 101 9.42 -13.90 -2.01
CA PHE A 101 10.38 -12.80 -2.12
C PHE A 101 9.82 -11.42 -1.72
N GLY A 102 8.91 -11.38 -0.74
CA GLY A 102 8.28 -10.15 -0.25
C GLY A 102 7.47 -9.40 -1.31
N GLY A 103 6.98 -10.12 -2.33
CA GLY A 103 6.29 -9.55 -3.48
C GLY A 103 7.21 -9.08 -4.60
N LEU A 104 8.53 -9.08 -4.43
CA LEU A 104 9.46 -8.70 -5.49
C LEU A 104 9.58 -9.83 -6.54
N PRO A 105 9.64 -9.52 -7.84
CA PRO A 105 9.81 -10.55 -8.85
C PRO A 105 11.20 -11.19 -8.81
N ALA A 106 11.25 -12.52 -8.85
CA ALA A 106 12.51 -13.27 -8.83
C ALA A 106 13.44 -12.94 -10.02
N TRP A 107 12.90 -12.45 -11.15
CA TRP A 107 13.72 -12.06 -12.30
C TRP A 107 14.64 -10.86 -12.02
N LEU A 108 14.41 -10.08 -10.96
CA LEU A 108 15.35 -9.05 -10.50
C LEU A 108 16.71 -9.66 -10.17
N LEU A 109 16.73 -10.90 -9.66
CA LEU A 109 17.95 -11.63 -9.28
C LEU A 109 18.76 -12.14 -10.49
N LYS A 110 18.29 -11.93 -11.73
CA LYS A 110 19.11 -12.20 -12.92
C LYS A 110 20.30 -11.25 -13.02
N ASP A 111 20.17 -10.05 -12.46
CA ASP A 111 21.30 -9.14 -12.30
C ASP A 111 22.13 -9.59 -11.06
N PRO A 112 23.38 -10.04 -11.26
CA PRO A 112 24.21 -10.52 -10.16
C PRO A 112 24.63 -9.41 -9.17
N GLN A 113 24.43 -8.14 -9.51
CA GLN A 113 24.71 -6.99 -8.65
C GLN A 113 23.45 -6.38 -8.03
N MET A 114 22.30 -7.04 -8.21
CA MET A 114 21.02 -6.52 -7.76
C MET A 114 21.02 -6.17 -6.27
N GLN A 115 20.65 -4.92 -5.98
CA GLN A 115 20.36 -4.44 -4.64
C GLN A 115 18.91 -3.95 -4.64
N VAL A 116 18.07 -4.63 -3.87
CA VAL A 116 16.65 -4.29 -3.76
C VAL A 116 16.41 -3.30 -2.62
N ARG A 117 15.31 -2.56 -2.71
CA ARG A 117 14.85 -1.61 -1.69
C ARG A 117 15.89 -0.54 -1.34
N CYS A 118 16.55 -0.01 -2.36
CA CYS A 118 17.49 1.12 -2.26
C CYS A 118 17.55 1.88 -3.58
N SER A 119 18.33 2.94 -3.64
CA SER A 119 18.51 3.79 -4.83
C SER A 119 19.35 3.16 -5.95
N TYR A 120 19.45 1.83 -6.01
CA TYR A 120 20.17 1.13 -7.08
C TYR A 120 19.44 1.36 -8.42
N PRO A 121 20.06 2.02 -9.43
CA PRO A 121 19.32 2.47 -10.61
C PRO A 121 18.58 1.38 -11.39
N PRO A 122 19.13 0.16 -11.57
CA PRO A 122 18.37 -0.95 -12.18
C PRO A 122 17.12 -1.37 -11.41
N PHE A 123 17.17 -1.36 -10.07
CA PHE A 123 16.00 -1.64 -9.23
C PHE A 123 14.95 -0.53 -9.34
N ILE A 124 15.38 0.73 -9.25
CA ILE A 124 14.49 1.90 -9.43
C ILE A 124 13.80 1.87 -10.79
N ALA A 125 14.55 1.63 -11.87
CA ALA A 125 13.98 1.56 -13.21
C ALA A 125 12.96 0.43 -13.36
N ALA A 126 13.15 -0.70 -12.68
CA ALA A 126 12.20 -1.80 -12.66
C ALA A 126 10.92 -1.44 -11.89
N MET A 127 11.07 -0.86 -10.70
CA MET A 127 9.97 -0.37 -9.87
C MET A 127 9.13 0.69 -10.59
N ASP A 128 9.78 1.66 -11.24
CA ASP A 128 9.08 2.74 -11.95
C ASP A 128 8.18 2.20 -13.06
N ARG A 129 8.66 1.21 -13.83
CA ARG A 129 7.84 0.53 -14.85
C ARG A 129 6.66 -0.20 -14.23
N PHE A 130 6.88 -0.89 -13.12
CA PHE A 130 5.81 -1.58 -12.41
C PHE A 130 4.73 -0.60 -11.94
N PHE A 131 5.10 0.50 -11.28
CA PHE A 131 4.15 1.50 -10.83
C PHE A 131 3.44 2.23 -11.98
N ASP A 132 4.14 2.57 -13.05
CA ASP A 132 3.55 3.19 -14.24
C ASP A 132 2.47 2.30 -14.88
N VAL A 133 2.53 0.97 -14.71
CA VAL A 133 1.52 0.03 -15.22
C VAL A 133 0.45 -0.28 -14.17
N LEU A 134 0.85 -0.62 -12.94
CA LEU A 134 -0.07 -0.98 -11.85
C LEU A 134 -1.04 0.14 -11.51
N LEU A 135 -0.55 1.38 -11.40
CA LEU A 135 -1.36 2.45 -10.81
C LEU A 135 -2.41 2.98 -11.78
N LYS A 136 -2.22 2.84 -13.09
CA LYS A 136 -3.18 3.28 -14.12
C LYS A 136 -4.62 2.82 -13.84
N PRO A 137 -4.90 1.52 -13.64
CA PRO A 137 -6.27 1.07 -13.29
C PRO A 137 -6.74 1.58 -11.91
N LEU A 138 -5.83 1.95 -11.02
CA LEU A 138 -6.19 2.45 -9.68
C LEU A 138 -6.49 3.95 -9.64
N LEU A 139 -6.05 4.73 -10.64
CA LEU A 139 -6.20 6.19 -10.63
C LEU A 139 -7.66 6.65 -10.61
N SER A 140 -8.56 5.94 -11.30
CA SER A 140 -10.01 6.21 -11.30
C SER A 140 -10.69 5.81 -9.99
N LEU A 141 -10.06 4.94 -9.20
CA LEU A 141 -10.58 4.43 -7.93
C LEU A 141 -10.16 5.27 -6.72
N GLN A 142 -9.40 6.34 -6.94
CA GLN A 142 -9.08 7.35 -5.94
C GLN A 142 -10.35 8.01 -5.39
N PHE A 143 -10.38 8.26 -4.09
CA PHE A 143 -11.52 8.90 -3.43
C PHE A 143 -11.84 10.29 -3.98
N SER A 144 -10.80 11.06 -4.35
CA SER A 144 -10.91 12.33 -5.06
C SER A 144 -11.63 12.24 -6.41
N GLN A 145 -11.64 11.07 -7.03
CA GLN A 145 -12.33 10.76 -8.30
C GLN A 145 -13.67 10.02 -8.09
N GLY A 146 -14.11 9.88 -6.83
CA GLY A 146 -15.35 9.19 -6.48
C GLY A 146 -15.20 7.69 -6.20
N GLY A 147 -13.98 7.16 -6.23
CA GLY A 147 -13.69 5.77 -5.88
C GLY A 147 -13.52 5.54 -4.36
N PRO A 148 -13.17 4.31 -3.93
CA PRO A 148 -13.08 3.99 -2.50
C PRO A 148 -11.68 4.18 -1.88
N ILE A 149 -10.62 4.43 -2.67
CA ILE A 149 -9.24 4.47 -2.18
C ILE A 149 -8.98 5.79 -1.45
N ILE A 150 -8.78 5.73 -0.13
CA ILE A 150 -8.58 6.91 0.73
C ILE A 150 -7.13 7.14 1.17
N MET A 151 -6.30 6.10 1.14
CA MET A 151 -4.90 6.17 1.52
C MET A 151 -4.04 5.21 0.68
N VAL A 152 -2.78 5.58 0.46
CA VAL A 152 -1.79 4.76 -0.24
C VAL A 152 -0.49 4.73 0.55
N GLN A 153 0.03 3.53 0.82
CA GLN A 153 1.28 3.39 1.56
C GLN A 153 2.51 3.58 0.66
N VAL A 154 3.54 4.22 1.20
CA VAL A 154 4.88 4.34 0.63
C VAL A 154 5.76 3.27 1.27
N GLU A 155 6.24 2.30 0.47
CA GLU A 155 7.07 1.18 0.94
C GLU A 155 6.35 0.34 2.03
N ASN A 156 7.09 -0.51 2.74
CA ASN A 156 6.60 -1.31 3.86
C ASN A 156 7.70 -1.56 4.90
N GLU A 157 7.55 -0.98 6.09
CA GLU A 157 8.46 -1.17 7.23
C GLU A 157 9.92 -0.96 6.83
N TYR A 158 10.17 0.12 6.10
CA TYR A 158 11.47 0.35 5.51
C TYR A 158 12.57 0.48 6.56
N GLY A 159 12.25 1.06 7.72
CA GLY A 159 13.20 1.21 8.79
C GLY A 159 13.68 -0.10 9.42
N SER A 160 12.95 -1.20 9.19
CA SER A 160 13.41 -2.56 9.55
C SER A 160 14.43 -3.12 8.56
N TYR A 161 14.71 -2.43 7.46
CA TYR A 161 15.62 -2.85 6.40
C TYR A 161 16.77 -1.88 6.18
N GLY A 162 16.49 -0.58 6.05
CA GLY A 162 17.47 0.43 5.70
C GLY A 162 17.00 1.85 5.99
N ASP A 163 17.83 2.82 5.59
CA ASP A 163 17.63 4.25 5.86
C ASP A 163 17.87 5.14 4.62
N ASP A 164 17.86 4.56 3.41
CA ASP A 164 17.93 5.29 2.14
C ASP A 164 16.68 6.17 1.92
N LYS A 165 16.76 7.41 2.41
CA LYS A 165 15.69 8.41 2.24
C LYS A 165 15.50 8.84 0.79
N ALA A 166 16.52 8.73 -0.06
CA ALA A 166 16.39 9.07 -1.48
C ALA A 166 15.51 8.04 -2.18
N TYR A 167 15.64 6.76 -1.84
CA TYR A 167 14.75 5.70 -2.31
C TYR A 167 13.30 5.91 -1.86
N LEU A 168 13.07 6.20 -0.58
CA LEU A 168 11.72 6.47 -0.07
C LEU A 168 11.09 7.70 -0.75
N ALA A 169 11.85 8.80 -0.88
CA ALA A 169 11.41 10.00 -1.59
C ALA A 169 11.07 9.68 -3.05
N HIS A 170 11.88 8.87 -3.73
CA HIS A 170 11.61 8.46 -5.11
C HIS A 170 10.29 7.70 -5.24
N ILE A 171 9.96 6.78 -4.31
CA ILE A 171 8.65 6.10 -4.31
C ILE A 171 7.52 7.12 -4.17
N ARG A 172 7.59 7.99 -3.14
CA ARG A 172 6.56 9.03 -2.90
C ARG A 172 6.37 9.89 -4.15
N ASP A 173 7.46 10.37 -4.73
CA ASP A 173 7.44 11.26 -5.88
C ASP A 173 6.94 10.54 -7.14
N THR A 174 7.23 9.25 -7.29
CA THR A 174 6.69 8.41 -8.36
C THR A 174 5.18 8.24 -8.23
N LEU A 175 4.67 7.95 -7.03
CA LEU A 175 3.22 7.89 -6.78
C LEU A 175 2.54 9.22 -7.16
N ARG A 176 3.12 10.35 -6.72
CA ARG A 176 2.60 11.69 -7.08
C ARG A 176 2.67 11.95 -8.58
N ARG A 177 3.79 11.66 -9.23
CA ARG A 177 4.02 11.84 -10.67
C ARG A 177 2.99 11.07 -11.51
N ILE A 178 2.63 9.86 -11.09
CA ILE A 178 1.67 9.01 -11.80
C ILE A 178 0.22 9.46 -11.58
N GLY A 179 -0.02 10.35 -10.60
CA GLY A 179 -1.32 10.96 -10.37
C GLY A 179 -2.04 10.50 -9.10
N VAL A 180 -1.32 9.84 -8.18
CA VAL A 180 -1.86 9.57 -6.84
C VAL A 180 -1.94 10.87 -6.05
N VAL A 181 -3.14 11.34 -5.81
CA VAL A 181 -3.43 12.56 -5.03
C VAL A 181 -3.89 12.24 -3.61
N GLU A 182 -4.22 10.97 -3.33
CA GLU A 182 -4.68 10.53 -2.02
C GLU A 182 -3.62 10.67 -0.92
N PHE A 183 -4.07 10.46 0.32
CA PHE A 183 -3.26 10.58 1.51
C PHE A 183 -2.15 9.53 1.54
N LEU A 184 -0.88 9.96 1.54
CA LEU A 184 0.28 9.07 1.56
C LEU A 184 0.76 8.86 2.99
N PHE A 185 1.13 7.62 3.33
CA PHE A 185 1.61 7.27 4.65
C PHE A 185 2.73 6.21 4.60
N THR A 186 3.51 6.09 5.67
CA THR A 186 4.45 4.98 5.91
C THR A 186 4.01 4.18 7.13
N SER A 187 4.45 2.93 7.25
CA SER A 187 4.25 2.11 8.46
C SER A 187 5.56 1.48 8.88
N ASP A 188 5.94 1.59 10.15
CA ASP A 188 7.14 0.97 10.71
C ASP A 188 6.84 0.40 12.11
N GLY A 189 7.64 -0.58 12.56
CA GLY A 189 7.47 -1.18 13.89
C GLY A 189 7.79 -0.22 15.04
N GLU A 190 7.34 -0.54 16.26
CA GLU A 190 7.49 0.35 17.44
C GLU A 190 8.92 0.47 18.00
N GLN A 191 9.95 0.04 17.27
CA GLN A 191 11.33 0.31 17.66
C GLN A 191 11.73 1.68 17.12
N GLY A 192 12.08 2.64 17.99
CA GLY A 192 12.35 4.04 17.60
C GLY A 192 13.42 4.23 16.50
N ARG A 193 14.35 3.29 16.32
CA ARG A 193 15.29 3.29 15.17
C ARG A 193 14.57 3.06 13.84
N ASN A 194 13.60 2.15 13.82
CA ASN A 194 12.85 1.78 12.63
C ASN A 194 11.98 2.97 12.20
N LEU A 195 11.28 3.62 13.13
CA LEU A 195 10.49 4.82 12.82
C LEU A 195 11.36 5.92 12.20
N ASN A 196 12.49 6.28 12.82
CA ASN A 196 13.37 7.32 12.26
C ASN A 196 13.89 6.97 10.85
N ALA A 197 14.20 5.70 10.59
CA ALA A 197 14.70 5.23 9.31
C ALA A 197 13.59 5.09 8.24
N GLY A 198 12.35 4.78 8.61
CA GLY A 198 11.22 4.58 7.69
C GLY A 198 10.34 5.81 7.46
N MET A 199 10.30 6.77 8.39
CA MET A 199 9.51 8.00 8.23
C MET A 199 10.01 8.87 7.06
N LEU A 200 9.08 9.52 6.37
CA LEU A 200 9.41 10.37 5.22
C LEU A 200 8.59 11.66 5.24
N ASP A 201 9.26 12.80 5.05
CA ASP A 201 8.60 14.09 4.91
C ASP A 201 7.56 14.09 3.78
N GLY A 202 6.43 14.77 4.01
CA GLY A 202 5.31 14.78 3.05
C GLY A 202 4.49 13.48 3.03
N THR A 203 4.73 12.57 3.98
CA THR A 203 3.87 11.42 4.28
C THR A 203 3.49 11.42 5.75
N PHE A 204 2.40 10.73 6.09
CA PHE A 204 1.99 10.53 7.47
C PHE A 204 2.63 9.26 8.04
N ALA A 205 3.20 9.33 9.23
CA ALA A 205 3.80 8.16 9.87
C ALA A 205 2.75 7.36 10.64
N THR A 206 2.78 6.04 10.49
CA THR A 206 2.00 5.08 11.29
C THR A 206 2.94 4.05 11.90
N VAL A 207 2.49 3.42 12.99
CA VAL A 207 3.28 2.44 13.73
C VAL A 207 2.54 1.10 13.79
N ASN A 208 3.26 0.02 13.49
CA ASN A 208 2.78 -1.35 13.61
C ASN A 208 3.19 -1.89 14.98
N PHE A 209 2.25 -2.48 15.72
CA PHE A 209 2.47 -3.10 17.03
C PHE A 209 1.32 -4.09 17.31
N ASP A 210 1.55 -5.06 18.21
CA ASP A 210 0.56 -6.04 18.65
C ASP A 210 0.11 -5.84 20.11
N HIS A 211 0.92 -5.16 20.92
CA HIS A 211 0.62 -4.81 22.31
C HIS A 211 1.11 -3.40 22.69
N ALA A 212 0.73 -2.93 23.89
CA ALA A 212 1.19 -1.65 24.47
C ALA A 212 0.99 -0.39 23.58
N PRO A 213 -0.26 -0.06 23.16
CA PRO A 213 -0.54 1.06 22.26
C PRO A 213 -0.03 2.42 22.77
N GLU A 214 -0.10 2.66 24.09
CA GLU A 214 0.39 3.91 24.70
C GLU A 214 1.90 4.12 24.51
N HIS A 215 2.67 3.03 24.40
CA HIS A 215 4.10 3.12 24.11
C HIS A 215 4.32 3.44 22.63
N ALA A 216 3.67 2.69 21.74
CA ALA A 216 3.82 2.86 20.30
C ALA A 216 3.45 4.29 19.83
N PHE A 217 2.36 4.85 20.35
CA PHE A 217 1.93 6.21 19.97
C PHE A 217 2.83 7.33 20.49
N LYS A 218 3.66 7.10 21.51
CA LYS A 218 4.63 8.11 21.99
C LYS A 218 5.85 8.25 21.07
N LEU A 219 6.00 7.37 20.10
CA LEU A 219 7.11 7.37 19.17
C LEU A 219 6.85 8.17 17.89
N LEU A 220 5.58 8.57 17.67
CA LEU A 220 5.11 9.43 16.58
C LEU A 220 5.05 10.89 17.04
#